data_AF-A0A3D5WGG6-F1
#
_entry.id   AF-A0A3D5WGG6-F1
#
_cell.length_a   1.000
_cell.length_b   1.000
_cell.length_c   1.000
_cell.angle_alpha   90.00
_cell.angle_beta   90.00
_cell.angle_gamma   90.00
#
_symmetry.space_group_name_H-M   'P 1'
#
loop_
_entity.id
_entity.type
_entity.pdbx_description
1 polymer ?
#
loop_
_entity_poly.entity_id
_entity_poly.type
_entity_poly.pdbx_seq_one_letter_code
_entity_poly.pdbx_strand_id
1 'polypeptide(L)'
;MEKSKLEKALKVYFREIHAIYMGGSFREESFYPSLKGLMEEYSQLFSTDGGAGVLVQPKKTEAGIPDFLIRKDGDIIGYIEAKTPDTNLLDVEDSEQLKRYRASLPNLILTNFLEFRLYREGDLIDQAEVGRQFTLKDLKHPPVPEKLDIFSELLEKFFSFSTPETKTSSDLSIELAKRTRFLEHILEEELSRKNEEVTRFYHAFQEELIDTLTEERFADLYAQTITYGLFAARMRVPAADGFRKELTWQSIPKSLSLLREIFYSFTGPHFPESLLWVVDDISQVLEKADISSILKEFRATKWDEDPVIHFYETFLTTYNPKERQRLGVYYTPLPVVSYIVGSIHRLLKERFGKPEGFATRDVTLLDPAAGTLTFVVQAIKQVQKELEERTKAGLIKSYIQEHILHHFHAFEILVAPYTIGHFKVSMVLEEMGYKFKDNERFQ
;
A
#
# COMPACT_ATOMS: atom_id res chain seq x y z
N MET A 1 -17.47 33.53 -18.04
CA MET A 1 -16.46 33.24 -19.08
C MET A 1 -16.17 31.74 -19.15
N GLU A 2 -16.08 31.05 -18.01
CA GLU A 2 -15.93 29.59 -17.93
C GLU A 2 -17.09 28.80 -18.54
N LYS A 3 -18.35 29.14 -18.25
CA LYS A 3 -19.52 28.42 -18.79
C LYS A 3 -19.58 28.35 -20.32
N SER A 4 -19.22 29.43 -21.01
CA SER A 4 -19.18 29.47 -22.47
C SER A 4 -18.04 28.63 -23.06
N LYS A 5 -16.90 28.54 -22.34
CA LYS A 5 -15.79 27.65 -22.72
C LYS A 5 -16.18 26.18 -22.50
N LEU A 6 -16.76 25.85 -21.34
CA LEU A 6 -17.26 24.51 -21.02
C LEU A 6 -18.31 24.04 -22.03
N GLU A 7 -19.27 24.89 -22.38
CA GLU A 7 -20.28 24.56 -23.40
C GLU A 7 -19.63 24.27 -24.76
N LYS A 8 -18.60 25.05 -25.14
CA LYS A 8 -17.85 24.82 -26.39
C LYS A 8 -17.09 23.49 -26.36
N ALA A 9 -16.42 23.18 -25.25
CA ALA A 9 -15.72 21.91 -25.04
C ALA A 9 -16.68 20.72 -25.15
N LEU A 10 -17.82 20.78 -24.45
CA LEU A 10 -18.85 19.73 -24.52
C LEU A 10 -19.48 19.58 -25.91
N LYS A 11 -19.63 20.67 -26.68
CA LYS A 11 -20.06 20.59 -28.09
C LYS A 11 -19.04 19.89 -28.99
N VAL A 12 -17.73 20.02 -28.72
CA VAL A 12 -16.70 19.28 -29.44
C VAL A 12 -16.76 17.81 -29.03
N TYR A 13 -16.71 17.55 -27.73
CA TYR A 13 -16.83 16.23 -27.12
C TYR A 13 -18.03 15.44 -27.66
N PHE A 14 -19.24 15.98 -27.62
CA PHE A 14 -20.42 15.25 -28.11
C PHE A 14 -20.44 15.02 -29.61
N ARG A 15 -19.78 15.85 -30.42
CA ARG A 15 -19.60 15.57 -31.86
C ARG A 15 -18.68 14.38 -32.08
N GLU A 16 -17.63 14.25 -31.27
CA GLU A 16 -16.73 13.10 -31.33
C GLU A 16 -17.40 11.82 -30.85
N ILE A 17 -18.07 11.87 -29.68
CA ILE A 17 -18.86 10.74 -29.15
C ILE A 17 -19.89 10.28 -30.20
N HIS A 18 -20.62 11.22 -30.81
CA HIS A 18 -21.58 10.91 -31.88
C HIS A 18 -20.93 10.27 -33.11
N ALA A 19 -19.80 10.81 -33.58
CA ALA A 19 -19.10 10.26 -34.73
C ALA A 19 -18.64 8.81 -34.49
N ILE A 20 -18.09 8.51 -33.32
CA ILE A 20 -17.68 7.16 -32.92
C ILE A 20 -18.90 6.25 -32.83
N TYR A 21 -19.96 6.71 -32.16
CA TYR A 21 -21.19 5.94 -31.94
C TYR A 21 -21.86 5.55 -33.27
N MET A 22 -21.97 6.49 -34.21
CA MET A 22 -22.56 6.25 -35.53
C MET A 22 -21.72 5.32 -36.42
N GLY A 23 -20.42 5.17 -36.13
CA GLY A 23 -19.57 4.19 -36.78
C GLY A 23 -19.97 2.73 -36.50
N GLY A 24 -20.76 2.48 -35.45
CA GLY A 24 -21.41 1.20 -35.13
C GLY A 24 -20.49 0.06 -34.66
N SER A 25 -19.19 0.13 -34.93
CA SER A 25 -18.17 -0.84 -34.47
C SER A 25 -17.26 -0.21 -33.41
N PHE A 26 -17.83 0.18 -32.27
CA PHE A 26 -17.07 0.76 -31.16
C PHE A 26 -16.96 -0.19 -29.97
N ARG A 27 -15.98 0.09 -29.11
CA ARG A 27 -15.86 -0.43 -27.75
C ARG A 27 -15.76 0.75 -26.79
N GLU A 28 -15.72 0.49 -25.49
CA GLU A 28 -15.56 1.54 -24.47
C GLU A 28 -14.33 2.40 -24.75
N GLU A 29 -13.21 1.76 -25.11
CA GLU A 29 -11.92 2.41 -25.36
C GLU A 29 -11.97 3.35 -26.57
N SER A 30 -12.94 3.17 -27.47
CA SER A 30 -13.09 4.04 -28.66
C SER A 30 -13.41 5.48 -28.26
N PHE A 31 -14.02 5.69 -27.10
CA PHE A 31 -14.41 7.01 -26.59
C PHE A 31 -13.38 7.62 -25.62
N TYR A 32 -12.35 6.86 -25.23
CA TYR A 32 -11.37 7.33 -24.23
C TYR A 32 -10.60 8.58 -24.66
N PRO A 33 -10.19 8.75 -25.94
CA PRO A 33 -9.54 9.98 -26.38
C PRO A 33 -10.41 11.24 -26.17
N SER A 34 -11.72 11.13 -26.41
CA SER A 34 -12.66 12.25 -26.23
C SER A 34 -12.84 12.60 -24.76
N LEU A 35 -12.99 11.59 -23.89
CA LEU A 35 -13.10 11.80 -22.44
C LEU A 35 -11.80 12.39 -21.85
N LYS A 36 -10.65 11.86 -22.29
CA LYS A 36 -9.33 12.39 -21.93
C LYS A 36 -9.23 13.88 -22.29
N GLY A 37 -9.56 14.23 -23.54
CA GLY A 37 -9.53 15.62 -24.01
C GLY A 37 -10.44 16.54 -23.20
N LEU A 38 -11.66 16.09 -22.87
CA LEU A 38 -12.59 16.85 -22.04
C LEU A 38 -12.02 17.11 -20.64
N MET A 39 -11.47 16.09 -19.98
CA MET A 39 -10.89 16.21 -18.63
C MET A 39 -9.64 17.10 -18.62
N GLU A 40 -8.76 16.96 -19.62
CA GLU A 40 -7.57 17.81 -19.78
C GLU A 40 -7.96 19.27 -20.05
N GLU A 41 -8.91 19.54 -20.95
CA GLU A 41 -9.38 20.91 -21.25
C GLU A 41 -10.05 21.55 -20.02
N TYR A 42 -10.86 20.78 -19.27
CA TYR A 42 -11.50 21.27 -18.06
C TYR A 42 -10.48 21.61 -16.98
N SER A 43 -9.47 20.76 -16.78
CA SER A 43 -8.45 21.00 -15.75
C SER A 43 -7.72 22.34 -15.94
N GLN A 44 -7.46 22.74 -17.20
CA GLN A 44 -6.81 24.01 -17.53
C GLN A 44 -7.67 25.22 -17.17
N LEU A 45 -8.99 25.05 -17.04
CA LEU A 45 -9.89 26.13 -16.62
C LEU A 45 -9.80 26.42 -15.12
N PHE A 46 -9.37 25.44 -14.31
CA PHE A 46 -9.29 25.52 -12.85
C PHE A 46 -7.87 25.71 -12.31
N SER A 47 -6.84 25.47 -13.11
CA SER A 47 -5.46 25.80 -12.75
C SER A 47 -5.23 27.31 -12.84
N THR A 48 -5.47 28.03 -11.74
CA THR A 48 -5.19 29.47 -11.62
C THR A 48 -3.70 29.81 -11.59
N ASP A 49 -2.84 28.83 -11.29
CA ASP A 49 -1.39 28.98 -11.28
C ASP A 49 -0.75 28.11 -12.38
N GLY A 50 -0.19 28.76 -13.40
CA GLY A 50 0.45 28.10 -14.53
C GLY A 50 1.59 27.17 -14.10
N GLY A 51 1.41 25.86 -14.25
CA GLY A 51 2.50 24.88 -14.15
C GLY A 51 2.08 23.45 -13.83
N ALA A 52 0.94 23.25 -13.19
CA ALA A 52 0.44 21.94 -12.77
C ALA A 52 -0.35 21.23 -13.88
N GLY A 53 0.22 20.24 -14.56
CA GLY A 53 -0.48 19.44 -15.56
C GLY A 53 -1.36 18.38 -14.91
N VAL A 54 -2.66 18.35 -15.23
CA VAL A 54 -3.46 17.17 -14.96
C VAL A 54 -3.09 16.11 -15.98
N LEU A 55 -2.55 15.00 -15.50
CA LEU A 55 -2.24 13.85 -16.34
C LEU A 55 -3.42 12.88 -16.28
N VAL A 56 -4.02 12.64 -17.44
CA VAL A 56 -5.11 11.68 -17.62
C VAL A 56 -4.56 10.48 -18.38
N GLN A 57 -4.38 9.36 -17.68
CA GLN A 57 -3.83 8.13 -18.26
C GLN A 57 -4.97 7.13 -18.52
N PRO A 58 -5.49 7.03 -19.76
CA PRO A 58 -6.37 5.95 -20.11
C PRO A 58 -5.58 4.65 -20.15
N LYS A 59 -6.16 3.57 -19.65
CA LYS A 59 -5.57 2.24 -19.78
C LYS A 59 -6.61 1.21 -20.16
N LYS A 60 -6.17 0.20 -20.91
CA LYS A 60 -6.97 -1.00 -21.15
C LYS A 60 -7.20 -1.67 -19.80
N THR A 61 -8.43 -2.10 -19.51
CA THR A 61 -8.84 -2.84 -18.31
C THR A 61 -8.17 -4.24 -18.30
N GLU A 62 -6.84 -4.24 -18.16
CA GLU A 62 -6.00 -5.44 -18.23
C GLU A 62 -5.67 -6.02 -16.85
N ALA A 63 -6.16 -5.44 -15.74
CA ALA A 63 -6.17 -6.07 -14.41
C ALA A 63 -6.92 -5.21 -13.38
N GLY A 64 -8.26 -5.31 -13.31
CA GLY A 64 -9.05 -4.85 -12.16
C GLY A 64 -8.89 -3.40 -11.72
N ILE A 65 -8.32 -2.53 -12.55
CA ILE A 65 -8.12 -1.11 -12.28
C ILE A 65 -9.15 -0.27 -13.06
N PRO A 66 -9.48 0.95 -12.58
CA PRO A 66 -10.31 1.88 -13.34
C PRO A 66 -9.69 2.25 -14.68
N ASP A 67 -10.53 2.62 -15.65
CA ASP A 67 -10.08 2.99 -17.00
C ASP A 67 -9.16 4.21 -17.03
N PHE A 68 -9.30 5.14 -16.09
CA PHE A 68 -8.47 6.34 -16.00
C PHE A 68 -7.91 6.56 -14.60
N LEU A 69 -6.64 6.92 -14.55
CA LEU A 69 -5.99 7.56 -13.41
C LEU A 69 -5.84 9.06 -13.69
N ILE A 70 -6.23 9.88 -12.72
CA ILE A 70 -6.12 11.33 -12.78
C ILE A 70 -5.10 11.79 -11.74
N ARG A 71 -4.04 12.44 -12.21
CA ARG A 71 -3.04 13.06 -11.34
C ARG A 71 -3.03 14.56 -11.49
N LYS A 72 -2.72 15.27 -10.41
CA LYS A 72 -2.48 16.70 -10.36
C LYS A 72 -1.23 16.94 -9.52
N ASP A 73 -0.23 17.61 -10.08
CA ASP A 73 1.05 17.88 -9.39
C ASP A 73 1.80 16.61 -8.91
N GLY A 74 1.60 15.49 -9.60
CA GLY A 74 2.16 14.19 -9.23
C GLY A 74 1.27 13.37 -8.29
N ASP A 75 0.41 14.04 -7.50
CA ASP A 75 -0.56 13.43 -6.61
C ASP A 75 -1.72 12.83 -7.42
N ILE A 76 -2.12 11.61 -7.07
CA ILE A 76 -3.36 10.98 -7.52
C ILE A 76 -4.52 11.73 -6.87
N ILE A 77 -5.41 12.28 -7.70
CA ILE A 77 -6.61 13.00 -7.24
C ILE A 77 -7.90 12.22 -7.50
N GLY A 78 -7.86 11.17 -8.32
CA GLY A 78 -9.02 10.31 -8.49
C GLY A 78 -8.92 9.42 -9.71
N TYR A 79 -9.99 8.67 -9.89
CA TYR A 79 -10.12 7.64 -10.92
C TYR A 79 -11.40 7.84 -11.71
N ILE A 80 -11.44 7.34 -12.95
CA ILE A 80 -12.66 7.32 -13.75
C ILE A 80 -12.85 5.91 -14.29
N GLU A 81 -14.04 5.35 -14.05
CA GLU A 81 -14.52 4.14 -14.68
C GLU A 81 -15.53 4.53 -15.77
N ALA A 82 -15.27 4.10 -17.00
CA ALA A 82 -16.11 4.39 -18.15
C ALA A 82 -16.89 3.15 -18.58
N LYS A 83 -18.08 3.39 -19.13
CA LYS A 83 -18.92 2.39 -19.77
C LYS A 83 -19.42 2.90 -21.11
N THR A 84 -19.88 2.01 -21.97
CA THR A 84 -20.40 2.45 -23.28
C THR A 84 -21.54 3.47 -23.12
N PRO A 85 -21.76 4.39 -24.09
CA PRO A 85 -22.87 5.34 -24.04
C PRO A 85 -24.27 4.73 -23.97
N ASP A 86 -24.39 3.43 -24.25
CA ASP A 86 -25.63 2.69 -24.14
C ASP A 86 -25.94 2.17 -22.73
N THR A 87 -24.94 2.16 -21.86
CA THR A 87 -25.03 1.53 -20.55
C THR A 87 -25.83 2.39 -19.57
N ASN A 88 -26.80 1.75 -18.89
CA ASN A 88 -27.48 2.34 -17.75
C ASN A 88 -26.57 2.25 -16.51
N LEU A 89 -26.18 3.40 -15.96
CA LEU A 89 -25.24 3.45 -14.83
C LEU A 89 -25.82 2.88 -13.53
N LEU A 90 -27.15 2.88 -13.36
CA LEU A 90 -27.79 2.28 -12.18
C LEU A 90 -27.51 0.77 -12.09
N ASP A 91 -27.52 0.07 -13.23
CA ASP A 91 -27.27 -1.38 -13.26
C ASP A 91 -25.79 -1.69 -12.99
N VAL A 92 -24.89 -0.76 -13.30
CA VAL A 92 -23.44 -0.90 -13.08
C VAL A 92 -23.09 -0.67 -11.61
N GLU A 93 -23.82 0.17 -10.89
CA GLU A 93 -23.62 0.46 -9.47
C GLU A 93 -23.69 -0.77 -8.57
N ASP A 94 -24.49 -1.75 -8.97
CA ASP A 94 -24.64 -3.01 -8.26
C ASP A 94 -23.64 -4.09 -8.70
N SER A 95 -22.79 -3.80 -9.69
CA SER A 95 -21.73 -4.73 -10.10
C SER A 95 -20.68 -4.92 -9.01
N GLU A 96 -20.16 -6.14 -8.91
CA GLU A 96 -19.11 -6.45 -7.93
C GLU A 96 -17.83 -5.63 -8.19
N GLN A 97 -17.53 -5.32 -9.45
CA GLN A 97 -16.39 -4.46 -9.80
C GLN A 97 -16.54 -3.05 -9.21
N LEU A 98 -17.69 -2.39 -9.44
CA LEU A 98 -17.87 -1.02 -8.98
C LEU A 98 -18.03 -0.92 -7.46
N LYS A 99 -18.64 -1.92 -6.80
CA LYS A 99 -18.65 -2.02 -5.34
C LYS A 99 -17.23 -2.06 -4.76
N ARG A 100 -16.31 -2.81 -5.39
CA ARG A 100 -14.90 -2.86 -4.98
C ARG A 100 -14.22 -1.51 -5.17
N TYR A 101 -14.40 -0.87 -6.33
CA TYR A 101 -13.80 0.45 -6.58
C TYR A 101 -14.31 1.50 -5.59
N ARG A 102 -15.61 1.53 -5.31
CA ARG A 102 -16.21 2.44 -4.32
C ARG A 102 -15.69 2.19 -2.89
N ALA A 103 -15.40 0.95 -2.53
CA ALA A 103 -14.89 0.61 -1.21
C ALA A 103 -13.41 0.97 -1.02
N SER A 104 -12.62 0.99 -2.10
CA SER A 104 -11.16 1.14 -2.03
C SER A 104 -10.64 2.50 -2.51
N LEU A 105 -11.32 3.13 -3.47
CA LEU A 105 -10.85 4.36 -4.11
C LEU A 105 -11.54 5.58 -3.47
N PRO A 106 -10.78 6.58 -3.01
CA PRO A 106 -11.34 7.67 -2.22
C PRO A 106 -12.13 8.69 -3.07
N ASN A 107 -11.87 8.76 -4.38
CA ASN A 107 -12.49 9.71 -5.30
C ASN A 107 -12.61 9.07 -6.69
N LEU A 108 -13.84 8.75 -7.10
CA LEU A 108 -14.14 7.96 -8.31
C LEU A 108 -15.28 8.60 -9.10
N ILE A 109 -15.11 8.73 -10.41
CA ILE A 109 -16.21 9.03 -11.33
C ILE A 109 -16.62 7.75 -12.06
N LEU A 110 -17.91 7.46 -12.08
CA LEU A 110 -18.52 6.53 -13.03
C LEU A 110 -19.17 7.32 -14.17
N THR A 111 -18.92 6.93 -15.42
CA THR A 111 -19.54 7.60 -16.57
C THR A 111 -19.89 6.66 -17.71
N ASN A 112 -20.97 6.96 -18.43
CA ASN A 112 -21.26 6.39 -19.75
C ASN A 112 -21.02 7.43 -20.86
N PHE A 113 -20.11 8.38 -20.64
CA PHE A 113 -19.81 9.52 -21.51
C PHE A 113 -20.91 10.59 -21.60
N LEU A 114 -22.12 10.34 -21.10
CA LEU A 114 -23.26 11.26 -21.15
C LEU A 114 -23.73 11.67 -19.75
N GLU A 115 -23.63 10.75 -18.80
CA GLU A 115 -23.89 10.91 -17.38
C GLU A 115 -22.60 10.68 -16.59
N PHE A 116 -22.40 11.48 -15.54
CA PHE A 116 -21.24 11.42 -14.65
C PHE A 116 -21.74 11.33 -13.22
N ARG A 117 -21.26 10.35 -12.46
CA ARG A 117 -21.59 10.14 -11.05
C ARG A 117 -20.32 10.15 -10.24
N LEU A 118 -20.22 11.09 -9.29
CA LEU A 118 -19.06 11.29 -8.44
C LEU A 118 -19.26 10.60 -7.09
N TYR A 119 -18.35 9.68 -6.80
CA TYR A 119 -18.26 8.93 -5.56
C TYR A 119 -17.08 9.43 -4.72
N ARG A 120 -17.31 9.58 -3.41
CA ARG A 120 -16.25 9.90 -2.43
C ARG A 120 -16.39 9.00 -1.21
N GLU A 121 -15.32 8.32 -0.86
CA GLU A 121 -15.33 7.32 0.24
C GLU A 121 -16.48 6.30 0.12
N GLY A 122 -16.83 5.95 -1.12
CA GLY A 122 -17.90 5.00 -1.45
C GLY A 122 -19.31 5.59 -1.57
N ASP A 123 -19.53 6.82 -1.11
CA ASP A 123 -20.83 7.50 -1.16
C ASP A 123 -20.99 8.35 -2.43
N LEU A 124 -22.19 8.33 -3.04
CA LEU A 124 -22.53 9.20 -4.16
C LEU A 124 -22.70 10.63 -3.64
N ILE A 125 -21.83 11.55 -4.04
CA ILE A 125 -21.84 12.95 -3.57
C ILE A 125 -22.32 13.95 -4.62
N ASP A 126 -22.28 13.58 -5.91
CA ASP A 126 -22.80 14.42 -6.99
C ASP A 126 -23.09 13.60 -8.27
N GLN A 127 -23.97 14.12 -9.12
CA GLN A 127 -24.25 13.54 -10.44
C GLN A 127 -24.73 14.57 -11.46
N ALA A 128 -24.31 14.40 -12.72
CA ALA A 128 -24.71 15.26 -13.82
C ALA A 128 -24.91 14.45 -15.11
N GLU A 129 -26.11 14.53 -15.66
CA GLU A 129 -26.42 14.07 -17.02
C GLU A 129 -26.29 15.27 -17.97
N VAL A 130 -25.19 15.30 -18.71
CA VAL A 130 -24.80 16.43 -19.57
C VAL A 130 -25.22 16.28 -21.02
N GLY A 131 -25.60 15.08 -21.42
CA GLY A 131 -26.16 14.78 -22.74
C GLY A 131 -27.19 13.67 -22.63
N ARG A 132 -28.24 13.72 -23.45
CA ARG A 132 -29.31 12.71 -23.42
C ARG A 132 -28.98 11.51 -24.30
N GLN A 133 -29.08 10.33 -23.73
CA GLN A 133 -28.92 9.06 -24.46
C GLN A 133 -29.89 8.95 -25.64
N PHE A 134 -31.15 9.38 -25.46
CA PHE A 134 -32.17 9.41 -26.52
C PHE A 134 -31.72 10.21 -27.76
N THR A 135 -31.02 11.33 -27.57
CA THR A 135 -30.54 12.15 -28.68
C THR A 135 -29.45 11.43 -29.47
N LEU A 136 -28.53 10.76 -28.77
CA LEU A 136 -27.44 10.00 -29.38
C LEU A 136 -27.95 8.75 -30.11
N LYS A 137 -28.84 7.98 -29.48
CA LYS A 137 -29.25 6.64 -29.91
C LYS A 137 -30.43 6.66 -30.87
N ASP A 138 -31.53 7.29 -30.48
CA ASP A 138 -32.80 7.23 -31.20
C ASP A 138 -32.87 8.30 -32.29
N LEU A 139 -32.49 9.54 -31.94
CA LEU A 139 -32.45 10.64 -32.90
C LEU A 139 -31.19 10.62 -33.78
N LYS A 140 -30.16 9.85 -33.40
CA LYS A 140 -28.89 9.74 -34.14
C LYS A 140 -28.25 11.10 -34.42
N HIS A 141 -28.36 12.02 -33.46
CA HIS A 141 -27.80 13.36 -33.52
C HIS A 141 -26.80 13.58 -32.36
N PRO A 142 -25.83 14.49 -32.51
CA PRO A 142 -24.95 14.83 -31.40
C PRO A 142 -25.77 15.43 -30.25
N PRO A 143 -25.60 14.94 -29.00
CA PRO A 143 -26.25 15.51 -27.84
C PRO A 143 -25.98 17.01 -27.71
N VAL A 144 -26.98 17.75 -27.23
CA VAL A 144 -26.83 19.16 -26.87
C VAL A 144 -26.40 19.23 -25.40
N PRO A 145 -25.36 20.01 -25.05
CA PRO A 145 -24.96 20.17 -23.66
C PRO A 145 -26.08 20.71 -22.77
N GLU A 146 -26.35 19.99 -21.70
CA GLU A 146 -27.32 20.32 -20.65
C GLU A 146 -26.64 20.34 -19.28
N LYS A 147 -27.31 20.91 -18.27
CA LYS A 147 -26.87 20.89 -16.87
C LYS A 147 -25.42 21.37 -16.64
N LEU A 148 -24.96 22.34 -17.42
CA LEU A 148 -23.57 22.86 -17.40
C LEU A 148 -23.11 23.32 -16.01
N ASP A 149 -23.98 23.96 -15.24
CA ASP A 149 -23.64 24.45 -13.90
C ASP A 149 -23.38 23.27 -12.95
N ILE A 150 -24.27 22.28 -12.94
CA ILE A 150 -24.16 21.06 -12.12
C ILE A 150 -22.91 20.27 -12.50
N PHE A 151 -22.64 20.11 -13.81
CA PHE A 151 -21.45 19.41 -14.27
C PHE A 151 -20.17 20.15 -13.89
N SER A 152 -20.18 21.48 -13.95
CA SER A 152 -19.04 22.27 -13.50
C SER A 152 -18.80 22.09 -12.01
N GLU A 153 -19.84 22.14 -11.18
CA GLU A 153 -19.71 21.89 -9.74
C GLU A 153 -19.19 20.47 -9.43
N LEU A 154 -19.65 19.46 -10.17
CA LEU A 154 -19.18 18.08 -10.03
C LEU A 154 -17.69 17.96 -10.34
N LEU A 155 -17.24 18.51 -11.47
CA LEU A 155 -15.83 18.44 -11.84
C LEU A 155 -14.96 19.29 -10.90
N GLU A 156 -15.44 20.45 -10.44
CA GLU A 156 -14.74 21.23 -9.41
C GLU A 156 -14.55 20.41 -8.13
N LYS A 157 -15.59 19.71 -7.65
CA LYS A 157 -15.49 18.79 -6.50
C LYS A 157 -14.49 17.67 -6.76
N PHE A 158 -14.44 17.12 -7.98
CA PHE A 158 -13.51 16.05 -8.34
C PHE A 158 -12.05 16.54 -8.39
N PHE A 159 -11.77 17.64 -9.10
CA PHE A 159 -10.42 18.19 -9.28
C PHE A 159 -9.85 18.93 -8.06
N SER A 160 -10.70 19.30 -7.10
CA SER A 160 -10.30 19.86 -5.80
C SER A 160 -9.99 18.80 -4.75
N PHE A 161 -10.23 17.52 -5.04
CA PHE A 161 -9.88 16.44 -4.12
C PHE A 161 -8.37 16.38 -3.89
N SER A 162 -7.99 16.15 -2.63
CA SER A 162 -6.64 15.80 -2.23
C SER A 162 -6.70 14.72 -1.16
N THR A 163 -5.71 13.84 -1.14
CA THR A 163 -5.62 12.82 -0.09
C THR A 163 -5.52 13.48 1.28
N PRO A 164 -6.45 13.19 2.21
CA PRO A 164 -6.41 13.79 3.53
C PRO A 164 -5.15 13.42 4.30
N GLU A 165 -4.64 14.37 5.09
CA GLU A 165 -3.55 14.12 6.04
C GLU A 165 -4.02 13.16 7.14
N THR A 166 -3.29 12.06 7.36
CA THR A 166 -3.56 11.12 8.46
C THR A 166 -2.68 11.44 9.66
N LYS A 167 -3.30 11.64 10.82
CA LYS A 167 -2.58 12.04 12.05
C LYS A 167 -2.50 10.96 13.11
N THR A 168 -3.33 9.93 12.98
CA THR A 168 -3.41 8.84 13.94
C THR A 168 -3.01 7.52 13.30
N SER A 169 -2.50 6.62 14.14
CA SER A 169 -2.15 5.25 13.74
C SER A 169 -3.36 4.48 13.20
N SER A 170 -4.54 4.71 13.77
CA SER A 170 -5.80 4.07 13.38
C SER A 170 -6.28 4.52 12.00
N ASP A 171 -6.32 5.83 11.75
CA ASP A 171 -6.77 6.36 10.45
C ASP A 171 -5.85 5.91 9.33
N LEU A 172 -4.53 5.96 9.57
CA LEU A 172 -3.55 5.46 8.60
C LEU A 172 -3.73 3.95 8.35
N SER A 173 -4.02 3.15 9.39
CA SER A 173 -4.28 1.72 9.24
C SER A 173 -5.51 1.44 8.36
N ILE A 174 -6.58 2.21 8.52
CA ILE A 174 -7.81 2.10 7.70
C ILE A 174 -7.50 2.43 6.24
N GLU A 175 -6.83 3.55 5.98
CA GLU A 175 -6.53 3.99 4.62
C GLU A 175 -5.56 3.05 3.89
N LEU A 176 -4.55 2.52 4.58
CA LEU A 176 -3.68 1.49 4.02
C LEU A 176 -4.45 0.19 3.78
N ALA A 177 -5.28 -0.26 4.71
CA ALA A 177 -6.03 -1.51 4.58
C ALA A 177 -6.97 -1.51 3.36
N LYS A 178 -7.64 -0.39 3.05
CA LYS A 178 -8.45 -0.24 1.82
C LYS A 178 -7.62 -0.50 0.57
N ARG A 179 -6.45 0.13 0.48
CA ARG A 179 -5.54 0.04 -0.68
C ARG A 179 -4.83 -1.31 -0.77
N THR A 180 -4.49 -1.93 0.36
CA THR A 180 -3.91 -3.29 0.37
C THR A 180 -4.90 -4.32 -0.16
N ARG A 181 -6.18 -4.26 0.20
CA ARG A 181 -7.20 -5.16 -0.37
C ARG A 181 -7.36 -4.97 -1.86
N PHE A 182 -7.26 -3.72 -2.31
CA PHE A 182 -7.28 -3.44 -3.73
C PHE A 182 -6.06 -4.04 -4.43
N LEU A 183 -4.86 -3.88 -3.85
CA LEU A 183 -3.62 -4.48 -4.35
C LEU A 183 -3.69 -6.01 -4.41
N GLU A 184 -4.18 -6.66 -3.34
CA GLU A 184 -4.44 -8.10 -3.29
C GLU A 184 -5.30 -8.54 -4.47
N HIS A 185 -6.41 -7.84 -4.72
CA HIS A 185 -7.29 -8.15 -5.83
C HIS A 185 -6.61 -7.99 -7.21
N ILE A 186 -5.81 -6.91 -7.40
CA ILE A 186 -5.05 -6.74 -8.64
C ILE A 186 -4.03 -7.88 -8.82
N LEU A 187 -3.39 -8.33 -7.75
CA LEU A 187 -2.45 -9.46 -7.79
C LEU A 187 -3.14 -10.76 -8.20
N GLU A 188 -4.32 -11.05 -7.65
CA GLU A 188 -5.14 -12.20 -8.07
C GLU A 188 -5.48 -12.14 -9.57
N GLU A 189 -5.85 -10.96 -10.07
CA GLU A 189 -6.14 -10.78 -11.49
C GLU A 189 -4.89 -10.99 -12.35
N GLU A 190 -3.75 -10.42 -11.98
CA GLU A 190 -2.47 -10.59 -12.70
C GLU A 190 -2.00 -12.05 -12.70
N LEU A 191 -2.19 -12.78 -11.59
CA LEU A 191 -1.91 -14.22 -11.50
C LEU A 191 -2.82 -15.02 -12.43
N SER A 192 -4.13 -14.72 -12.43
CA SER A 192 -5.09 -15.40 -13.30
C SER A 192 -4.77 -15.22 -14.79
N ARG A 193 -4.18 -14.07 -15.13
CA ARG A 193 -3.70 -13.71 -16.47
C ARG A 193 -2.29 -14.24 -16.77
N LYS A 194 -1.65 -14.89 -15.80
CA LYS A 194 -0.28 -15.43 -15.87
C LYS A 194 0.76 -14.36 -16.20
N ASN A 195 0.63 -13.19 -15.56
CA ASN A 195 1.63 -12.15 -15.65
C ASN A 195 3.01 -12.71 -15.28
N GLU A 196 4.01 -12.55 -16.15
CA GLU A 196 5.32 -13.19 -16.01
C GLU A 196 6.02 -12.82 -14.70
N GLU A 197 5.98 -11.55 -14.30
CA GLU A 197 6.67 -11.08 -13.11
C GLU A 197 5.98 -11.51 -11.81
N VAL A 198 4.65 -11.37 -11.75
CA VAL A 198 3.87 -11.80 -10.58
C VAL A 198 3.97 -13.32 -10.41
N THR A 199 3.90 -14.08 -11.50
CA THR A 199 4.05 -15.55 -11.50
C THR A 199 5.47 -15.97 -11.08
N ARG A 200 6.51 -15.23 -11.50
CA ARG A 200 7.89 -15.47 -11.05
C ARG A 200 8.00 -15.32 -9.53
N PHE A 201 7.45 -14.26 -8.96
CA PHE A 201 7.47 -14.07 -7.51
C PHE A 201 6.65 -15.12 -6.76
N TYR A 202 5.51 -15.55 -7.32
CA TYR A 202 4.72 -16.65 -6.77
C TYR A 202 5.56 -17.92 -6.62
N HIS A 203 6.25 -18.34 -7.69
CA HIS A 203 7.12 -19.51 -7.65
C HIS A 203 8.31 -19.32 -6.71
N ALA A 204 8.92 -18.14 -6.66
CA ALA A 204 10.00 -17.86 -5.71
C ALA A 204 9.53 -17.99 -4.25
N PHE A 205 8.35 -17.47 -3.91
CA PHE A 205 7.77 -17.64 -2.58
C PHE A 205 7.45 -19.11 -2.28
N GLN A 206 6.96 -19.85 -3.28
CA GLN A 206 6.61 -21.25 -3.12
C GLN A 206 7.86 -22.12 -2.90
N GLU A 207 8.95 -21.86 -3.63
CA GLU A 207 10.20 -22.62 -3.55
C GLU A 207 11.05 -22.24 -2.33
N GLU A 208 11.12 -20.95 -1.98
CA GLU A 208 12.00 -20.46 -0.92
C GLU A 208 11.34 -20.41 0.47
N LEU A 209 10.01 -20.28 0.54
CA LEU A 209 9.31 -20.04 1.81
C LEU A 209 8.24 -21.10 2.14
N ILE A 210 7.28 -21.35 1.24
CA ILE A 210 6.09 -22.17 1.54
C ILE A 210 5.72 -23.06 0.35
N ASP A 211 6.10 -24.33 0.38
CA ASP A 211 5.84 -25.33 -0.69
C ASP A 211 4.35 -25.49 -1.08
N THR A 212 3.46 -25.31 -0.11
CA THR A 212 2.01 -25.47 -0.16
C THR A 212 1.28 -24.14 -0.35
N LEU A 213 2.00 -23.10 -0.79
CA LEU A 213 1.42 -21.78 -1.06
C LEU A 213 0.45 -21.84 -2.24
N THR A 214 -0.75 -21.30 -2.03
CA THR A 214 -1.77 -21.12 -3.07
C THR A 214 -1.69 -19.71 -3.64
N GLU A 215 -2.16 -19.49 -4.88
CA GLU A 215 -2.20 -18.16 -5.51
C GLU A 215 -2.95 -17.10 -4.67
N GLU A 216 -4.14 -17.43 -4.14
CA GLU A 216 -4.93 -16.54 -3.25
C GLU A 216 -4.09 -16.08 -2.04
N ARG A 217 -3.51 -17.05 -1.33
CA ARG A 217 -2.63 -16.78 -0.19
C ARG A 217 -1.36 -16.01 -0.59
N PHE A 218 -0.82 -16.23 -1.79
CA PHE A 218 0.31 -15.46 -2.26
C PHE A 218 -0.07 -14.00 -2.52
N ALA A 219 -1.20 -13.74 -3.19
CA ALA A 219 -1.69 -12.39 -3.46
C ALA A 219 -1.85 -11.58 -2.16
N ASP A 220 -2.48 -12.19 -1.15
CA ASP A 220 -2.61 -11.60 0.18
C ASP A 220 -1.25 -11.31 0.83
N LEU A 221 -0.36 -12.31 0.91
CA LEU A 221 0.97 -12.15 1.53
C LEU A 221 1.80 -11.08 0.82
N TYR A 222 1.74 -11.04 -0.50
CA TYR A 222 2.47 -10.09 -1.32
C TYR A 222 1.93 -8.67 -1.12
N ALA A 223 0.61 -8.48 -1.11
CA ALA A 223 -0.03 -7.19 -0.85
C ALA A 223 0.32 -6.63 0.55
N GLN A 224 0.24 -7.48 1.58
CA GLN A 224 0.65 -7.14 2.94
C GLN A 224 2.12 -6.73 3.00
N THR A 225 2.99 -7.50 2.34
CA THR A 225 4.43 -7.28 2.32
C THR A 225 4.78 -5.93 1.71
N ILE A 226 4.17 -5.57 0.57
CA ILE A 226 4.39 -4.27 -0.06
C ILE A 226 3.95 -3.14 0.86
N THR A 227 2.71 -3.18 1.32
CA THR A 227 2.12 -2.10 2.12
C THR A 227 2.94 -1.85 3.37
N TYR A 228 3.28 -2.93 4.08
CA TYR A 228 4.02 -2.82 5.31
C TYR A 228 5.48 -2.42 5.09
N GLY A 229 6.16 -2.95 4.07
CA GLY A 229 7.54 -2.54 3.81
C GLY A 229 7.65 -1.08 3.38
N LEU A 230 6.68 -0.54 2.64
CA LEU A 230 6.58 0.90 2.37
C LEU A 230 6.38 1.70 3.66
N PHE A 231 5.45 1.26 4.53
CA PHE A 231 5.24 1.89 5.84
C PHE A 231 6.51 1.87 6.71
N ALA A 232 7.16 0.71 6.85
CA ALA A 232 8.38 0.56 7.63
C ALA A 232 9.51 1.44 7.08
N ALA A 233 9.66 1.55 5.76
CA ALA A 233 10.63 2.46 5.17
C ALA A 233 10.26 3.94 5.41
N ARG A 234 8.98 4.31 5.29
CA ARG A 234 8.50 5.67 5.59
C ARG A 234 8.82 6.09 7.02
N MET A 235 8.71 5.17 7.97
CA MET A 235 9.05 5.38 9.38
C MET A 235 10.55 5.63 9.62
N ARG A 236 11.42 5.22 8.69
CA ARG A 236 12.88 5.45 8.75
C ARG A 236 13.32 6.78 8.12
N VAL A 237 12.50 7.35 7.24
CA VAL A 237 12.84 8.58 6.52
C VAL A 237 12.41 9.79 7.35
N PRO A 238 13.34 10.66 7.76
CA PRO A 238 13.00 11.93 8.39
C PRO A 238 12.06 12.73 7.50
N ALA A 239 11.08 13.44 8.08
CA ALA A 239 10.12 14.21 7.30
C ALA A 239 10.77 15.25 6.36
N ALA A 240 11.99 15.70 6.68
CA ALA A 240 12.75 16.66 5.88
C ALA A 240 13.29 16.09 4.56
N ASP A 241 13.50 14.77 4.46
CA ASP A 241 14.19 14.15 3.33
C ASP A 241 13.23 13.70 2.21
N GLY A 242 11.92 13.71 2.48
CA GLY A 242 10.87 13.24 1.57
C GLY A 242 10.87 11.72 1.40
N PHE A 243 9.70 11.10 1.48
CA PHE A 243 9.58 9.67 1.21
C PHE A 243 9.63 9.41 -0.30
N ARG A 244 10.35 8.37 -0.71
CA ARG A 244 10.47 7.96 -2.11
C ARG A 244 10.38 6.46 -2.22
N LYS A 245 9.30 5.96 -2.82
CA LYS A 245 9.05 4.52 -2.94
C LYS A 245 10.19 3.80 -3.68
N GLU A 246 10.85 4.45 -4.64
CA GLU A 246 11.91 3.87 -5.48
C GLU A 246 13.20 3.59 -4.68
N LEU A 247 13.33 4.18 -3.49
CA LEU A 247 14.45 3.98 -2.58
C LEU A 247 14.12 3.00 -1.45
N THR A 248 12.89 2.48 -1.40
CA THR A 248 12.43 1.58 -0.32
C THR A 248 13.32 0.36 -0.18
N TRP A 249 13.71 -0.28 -1.29
CA TRP A 249 14.60 -1.44 -1.31
C TRP A 249 15.99 -1.19 -0.69
N GLN A 250 16.44 0.07 -0.59
CA GLN A 250 17.70 0.43 0.07
C GLN A 250 17.56 0.39 1.60
N SER A 251 16.34 0.60 2.10
CA SER A 251 16.00 0.47 3.51
C SER A 251 15.76 -0.99 3.92
N ILE A 252 15.78 -1.92 2.96
CA ILE A 252 15.60 -3.35 3.22
C ILE A 252 16.96 -4.01 3.44
N PRO A 253 17.14 -4.75 4.55
CA PRO A 253 18.38 -5.48 4.81
C PRO A 253 18.77 -6.39 3.64
N LYS A 254 20.05 -6.42 3.29
CA LYS A 254 20.55 -7.26 2.17
C LYS A 254 20.32 -8.76 2.40
N SER A 255 20.23 -9.17 3.66
CA SER A 255 19.90 -10.53 4.10
C SER A 255 18.51 -11.00 3.66
N LEU A 256 17.62 -10.07 3.30
CA LEU A 256 16.26 -10.34 2.85
C LEU A 256 16.16 -10.17 1.34
N SER A 257 16.89 -11.00 0.58
CA SER A 257 17.03 -10.89 -0.88
C SER A 257 15.69 -10.87 -1.62
N LEU A 258 14.79 -11.82 -1.33
CA LEU A 258 13.48 -11.94 -1.98
C LEU A 258 12.62 -10.68 -1.76
N LEU A 259 12.58 -10.17 -0.54
CA LEU A 259 11.87 -8.93 -0.23
C LEU A 259 12.52 -7.75 -0.95
N ARG A 260 13.84 -7.64 -0.90
CA ARG A 260 14.55 -6.56 -1.57
C ARG A 260 14.31 -6.57 -3.07
N GLU A 261 14.19 -7.76 -3.67
CA GLU A 261 13.83 -7.94 -5.08
C GLU A 261 12.41 -7.48 -5.38
N ILE A 262 11.42 -7.78 -4.53
CA ILE A 262 10.06 -7.25 -4.67
C ILE A 262 10.07 -5.73 -4.74
N PHE A 263 10.70 -5.05 -3.78
CA PHE A 263 10.72 -3.59 -3.75
C PHE A 263 11.60 -2.98 -4.84
N TYR A 264 12.63 -3.71 -5.29
CA TYR A 264 13.43 -3.28 -6.43
C TYR A 264 12.65 -3.37 -7.74
N SER A 265 11.77 -4.39 -7.88
CA SER A 265 10.95 -4.58 -9.08
C SER A 265 10.08 -3.38 -9.43
N PHE A 266 9.64 -2.58 -8.43
CA PHE A 266 8.89 -1.34 -8.64
C PHE A 266 9.60 -0.33 -9.55
N THR A 267 10.93 -0.42 -9.62
CA THR A 267 11.78 0.46 -10.43
C THR A 267 12.06 -0.10 -11.83
N GLY A 268 11.69 -1.35 -12.06
CA GLY A 268 11.93 -2.09 -13.29
C GLY A 268 10.83 -1.88 -14.33
N PRO A 269 11.15 -2.01 -15.63
CA PRO A 269 10.19 -1.83 -16.72
C PRO A 269 9.18 -2.97 -16.85
N HIS A 270 9.37 -4.07 -16.13
CA HIS A 270 8.53 -5.27 -16.21
C HIS A 270 7.39 -5.27 -15.18
N PHE A 271 7.44 -4.38 -14.19
CA PHE A 271 6.45 -4.37 -13.12
C PHE A 271 5.08 -4.00 -13.66
N PRO A 272 4.03 -4.78 -13.36
CA PRO A 272 2.70 -4.49 -13.87
C PRO A 272 2.26 -3.09 -13.47
N GLU A 273 1.99 -2.25 -14.46
CA GLU A 273 1.61 -0.86 -14.18
C GLU A 273 0.27 -0.77 -13.43
N SER A 274 -0.59 -1.80 -13.53
CA SER A 274 -1.78 -1.97 -12.69
C SER A 274 -1.44 -2.00 -11.20
N LEU A 275 -0.42 -2.78 -10.81
CA LEU A 275 0.10 -2.81 -9.45
C LEU A 275 0.79 -1.50 -9.09
N LEU A 276 1.52 -0.88 -10.03
CA LEU A 276 2.21 0.39 -9.80
C LEU A 276 1.24 1.51 -9.38
N TRP A 277 0.05 1.58 -9.98
CA TRP A 277 -0.96 2.58 -9.60
C TRP A 277 -1.38 2.45 -8.14
N VAL A 278 -1.55 1.22 -7.64
CA VAL A 278 -1.94 0.98 -6.25
C VAL A 278 -0.76 1.23 -5.31
N VAL A 279 0.46 0.85 -5.71
CA VAL A 279 1.69 1.17 -4.96
C VAL A 279 1.89 2.68 -4.82
N ASP A 280 1.58 3.45 -5.87
CA ASP A 280 1.63 4.91 -5.85
C ASP A 280 0.60 5.51 -4.91
N ASP A 281 -0.62 5.00 -4.92
CA ASP A 281 -1.68 5.45 -4.01
C ASP A 281 -1.34 5.14 -2.54
N ILE A 282 -0.79 3.95 -2.25
CA ILE A 282 -0.24 3.61 -0.94
C ILE A 282 0.88 4.59 -0.53
N SER A 283 1.79 4.88 -1.45
CA SER A 283 2.92 5.78 -1.19
C SER A 283 2.46 7.21 -0.89
N GLN A 284 1.46 7.70 -1.61
CA GLN A 284 0.87 9.01 -1.38
C GLN A 284 0.21 9.11 0.00
N VAL A 285 -0.52 8.09 0.44
CA VAL A 285 -1.08 8.06 1.81
C VAL A 285 0.04 8.14 2.87
N LEU A 286 1.14 7.42 2.67
CA LEU A 286 2.30 7.44 3.57
C LEU A 286 3.05 8.78 3.55
N GLU A 287 3.09 9.46 2.41
CA GLU A 287 3.66 10.81 2.29
C GLU A 287 2.84 11.85 3.03
N LYS A 288 1.51 11.79 2.94
CA LYS A 288 0.59 12.68 3.66
C LYS A 288 0.40 12.30 5.13
N ALA A 289 1.00 11.22 5.63
CA ALA A 289 0.91 10.84 7.02
C ALA A 289 1.82 11.70 7.92
N ASP A 290 1.26 12.25 9.00
CA ASP A 290 2.03 12.93 10.05
C ASP A 290 2.71 11.91 10.96
N ILE A 291 3.86 11.42 10.50
CA ILE A 291 4.68 10.46 11.24
C ILE A 291 5.09 10.99 12.63
N SER A 292 5.24 12.31 12.79
CA SER A 292 5.61 12.88 14.09
C SER A 292 4.49 12.74 15.10
N SER A 293 3.25 13.00 14.69
CA SER A 293 2.07 12.82 15.56
C SER A 293 1.81 11.35 15.84
N ILE A 294 1.92 10.48 14.83
CA ILE A 294 1.77 9.02 14.98
C ILE A 294 2.83 8.47 15.96
N LEU A 295 4.10 8.86 15.84
CA LEU A 295 5.15 8.47 16.79
C LEU A 295 4.90 8.97 18.21
N LYS A 296 4.35 10.19 18.36
CA LYS A 296 3.99 10.73 19.68
C LYS A 296 2.82 9.96 20.30
N GLU A 297 1.81 9.61 19.52
CA GLU A 297 0.66 8.79 19.93
C GLU A 297 1.15 7.44 20.49
N PHE A 298 2.06 6.77 19.78
CA PHE A 298 2.66 5.52 20.22
C PHE A 298 3.37 5.66 21.58
N ARG A 299 4.21 6.70 21.74
CA ARG A 299 4.92 6.95 23.01
C ARG A 299 4.00 7.29 24.19
N ALA A 300 2.83 7.88 23.92
CA ALA A 300 1.92 8.36 24.96
C ALA A 300 0.94 7.29 25.46
N THR A 301 0.50 6.39 24.60
CA THR A 301 -0.61 5.47 24.91
C THR A 301 -0.15 4.10 25.38
N LYS A 302 1.03 3.62 24.96
CA LYS A 302 1.49 2.26 25.26
C LYS A 302 3.01 2.28 25.45
N TRP A 303 3.48 1.64 26.53
CA TRP A 303 4.88 1.60 26.95
C TRP A 303 5.82 1.30 25.78
N ASP A 304 7.05 1.86 25.80
CA ASP A 304 8.33 1.64 25.05
C ASP A 304 8.41 0.55 23.92
N GLU A 305 7.29 0.22 23.32
CA GLU A 305 7.05 -0.76 22.28
C GLU A 305 7.35 -0.11 20.94
N ASP A 306 7.88 -0.91 20.02
CA ASP A 306 8.24 -0.46 18.69
C ASP A 306 6.98 0.02 17.93
N PRO A 307 6.90 1.31 17.57
CA PRO A 307 5.79 1.90 16.80
C PRO A 307 5.40 1.09 15.55
N VAL A 308 6.39 0.48 14.92
CA VAL A 308 6.24 -0.25 13.66
C VAL A 308 5.42 -1.52 13.87
N ILE A 309 5.59 -2.19 15.01
CA ILE A 309 4.86 -3.43 15.34
C ILE A 309 3.43 -3.16 15.76
N HIS A 310 3.21 -2.13 16.58
CA HIS A 310 1.85 -1.83 17.00
C HIS A 310 0.99 -1.43 15.80
N PHE A 311 1.57 -0.66 14.86
CA PHE A 311 0.91 -0.35 13.61
C PHE A 311 0.53 -1.62 12.83
N TYR A 312 1.43 -2.60 12.72
CA TYR A 312 1.13 -3.85 12.02
C TYR A 312 -0.11 -4.56 12.57
N GLU A 313 -0.27 -4.60 13.89
CA GLU A 313 -1.43 -5.23 14.51
C GLU A 313 -2.73 -4.48 14.15
N THR A 314 -2.75 -3.16 14.31
CA THR A 314 -3.91 -2.32 13.99
C THR A 314 -4.26 -2.43 12.50
N PHE A 315 -3.25 -2.42 11.64
CA PHE A 315 -3.38 -2.65 10.21
C PHE A 315 -3.97 -4.03 9.90
N LEU A 316 -3.39 -5.13 10.41
CA LEU A 316 -3.89 -6.49 10.16
C LEU A 316 -5.33 -6.68 10.63
N THR A 317 -5.67 -6.10 11.78
CA THR A 317 -7.03 -6.12 12.32
C THR A 317 -8.01 -5.48 11.36
N THR A 318 -7.58 -4.37 10.76
CA THR A 318 -8.41 -3.59 9.85
C THR A 318 -8.46 -4.22 8.47
N TYR A 319 -7.37 -4.81 7.99
CA TYR A 319 -7.20 -5.40 6.66
C TYR A 319 -7.83 -6.80 6.57
N ASN A 320 -7.42 -7.75 7.42
CA ASN A 320 -7.88 -9.14 7.36
C ASN A 320 -8.15 -9.73 8.78
N PRO A 321 -9.26 -9.34 9.44
CA PRO A 321 -9.58 -9.79 10.80
C PRO A 321 -9.83 -11.31 10.89
N LYS A 322 -10.39 -11.91 9.83
CA LYS A 322 -10.64 -13.37 9.78
C LYS A 322 -9.33 -14.14 9.75
N GLU A 323 -8.40 -13.72 8.92
CA GLU A 323 -7.09 -14.36 8.86
C GLU A 323 -6.29 -14.12 10.12
N ARG A 324 -6.33 -12.91 10.69
CA ARG A 324 -5.74 -12.61 12.01
C ARG A 324 -6.23 -13.63 13.06
N GLN A 325 -7.53 -13.91 13.11
CA GLN A 325 -8.11 -14.88 14.03
C GLN A 325 -7.71 -16.32 13.70
N ARG A 326 -7.77 -16.71 12.41
CA ARG A 326 -7.40 -18.07 11.94
C ARG A 326 -5.94 -18.40 12.27
N LEU A 327 -5.06 -17.46 12.02
CA LEU A 327 -3.62 -17.61 12.20
C LEU A 327 -3.17 -17.33 13.64
N GLY A 328 -4.07 -16.86 14.51
CA GLY A 328 -3.76 -16.56 15.90
C GLY A 328 -2.69 -15.49 16.05
N VAL A 329 -2.63 -14.51 15.14
CA VAL A 329 -1.63 -13.44 15.17
C VAL A 329 -2.01 -12.45 16.28
N TYR A 330 -1.55 -12.78 17.49
CA TYR A 330 -1.67 -11.94 18.67
C TYR A 330 -0.28 -11.48 19.09
N TYR A 331 -0.14 -10.17 19.23
CA TYR A 331 1.09 -9.63 19.78
C TYR A 331 1.20 -10.02 21.26
N THR A 332 2.34 -10.58 21.63
CA THR A 332 2.62 -10.83 23.05
C THR A 332 3.03 -9.50 23.69
N PRO A 333 2.27 -8.98 24.68
CA PRO A 333 2.57 -7.68 25.27
C PRO A 333 4.02 -7.63 25.76
N LEU A 334 4.73 -6.54 25.46
CA LEU A 334 6.13 -6.39 25.84
C LEU A 334 6.41 -6.66 27.33
N PRO A 335 5.55 -6.28 28.29
CA PRO A 335 5.77 -6.58 29.71
C PRO A 335 5.88 -8.07 30.01
N VAL A 336 5.08 -8.88 29.31
CA VAL A 336 5.09 -10.35 29.44
C VAL A 336 6.37 -10.91 28.85
N VAL A 337 6.76 -10.44 27.66
CA VAL A 337 8.01 -10.84 27.00
C VAL A 337 9.22 -10.49 27.89
N SER A 338 9.31 -9.25 28.35
CA SER A 338 10.41 -8.77 29.20
C SER A 338 10.48 -9.54 30.51
N TYR A 339 9.34 -9.89 31.13
CA TYR A 339 9.31 -10.72 32.33
C TYR A 339 9.88 -12.13 32.08
N ILE A 340 9.45 -12.79 31.00
CA ILE A 340 9.90 -14.14 30.65
C ILE A 340 11.40 -14.14 30.33
N VAL A 341 11.84 -13.27 29.41
CA VAL A 341 13.24 -13.15 29.00
C VAL A 341 14.13 -12.80 30.20
N GLY A 342 13.76 -11.80 31.00
CA GLY A 342 14.51 -11.42 32.19
C GLY A 342 14.58 -12.53 33.24
N SER A 343 13.53 -13.35 33.37
CA SER A 343 13.52 -14.50 34.27
C SER A 343 14.42 -15.63 33.79
N ILE A 344 14.40 -15.96 32.50
CA ILE A 344 15.33 -16.94 31.91
C ILE A 344 16.78 -16.47 32.08
N HIS A 345 17.05 -15.19 31.80
CA HIS A 345 18.38 -14.61 31.98
C HIS A 345 18.91 -14.76 33.42
N ARG A 346 18.07 -14.49 34.43
CA ARG A 346 18.42 -14.71 35.84
C ARG A 346 18.64 -16.19 36.17
N LEU A 347 17.76 -17.07 35.69
CA LEU A 347 17.89 -18.51 35.91
C LEU A 347 19.20 -19.06 35.34
N LEU A 348 19.61 -18.63 34.14
CA LEU A 348 20.90 -18.99 33.55
C LEU A 348 22.06 -18.66 34.51
N LYS A 349 22.03 -17.47 35.13
CA LYS A 349 23.05 -17.01 36.09
C LYS A 349 23.01 -17.80 37.40
N GLU A 350 21.84 -17.94 38.00
CA GLU A 350 21.68 -18.49 39.35
C GLU A 350 21.70 -20.02 39.42
N ARG A 351 21.24 -20.71 38.36
CA ARG A 351 20.95 -22.15 38.39
C ARG A 351 21.76 -22.97 37.41
N PHE A 352 22.24 -22.37 36.32
CA PHE A 352 22.95 -23.08 35.25
C PHE A 352 24.44 -22.70 35.15
N GLY A 353 24.95 -21.88 36.07
CA GLY A 353 26.36 -21.50 36.10
C GLY A 353 26.80 -20.68 34.87
N LYS A 354 25.87 -19.93 34.25
CA LYS A 354 26.12 -19.07 33.11
C LYS A 354 26.21 -17.61 33.60
N PRO A 355 27.39 -17.13 34.04
CA PRO A 355 27.50 -15.90 34.81
C PRO A 355 27.02 -14.64 34.07
N GLU A 356 27.01 -14.66 32.73
CA GLU A 356 26.56 -13.55 31.89
C GLU A 356 25.17 -13.82 31.27
N GLY A 357 24.45 -14.84 31.77
CA GLY A 357 23.13 -15.22 31.29
C GLY A 357 23.13 -15.48 29.78
N PHE A 358 22.24 -14.82 29.05
CA PHE A 358 22.16 -14.86 27.58
C PHE A 358 23.42 -14.38 26.86
N ALA A 359 24.31 -13.61 27.49
CA ALA A 359 25.57 -13.24 26.87
C ALA A 359 26.61 -14.38 26.95
N THR A 360 26.35 -15.46 27.70
CA THR A 360 27.31 -16.56 27.81
C THR A 360 27.40 -17.32 26.49
N ARG A 361 28.59 -17.39 25.88
CA ARG A 361 28.79 -17.81 24.48
C ARG A 361 28.27 -19.20 24.09
N ASP A 362 28.09 -20.09 25.04
CA ASP A 362 27.59 -21.46 24.83
C ASP A 362 26.10 -21.62 25.15
N VAL A 363 25.36 -20.52 25.30
CA VAL A 363 23.90 -20.51 25.44
C VAL A 363 23.25 -20.40 24.06
N THR A 364 22.31 -21.31 23.77
CA THR A 364 21.52 -21.26 22.54
C THR A 364 20.08 -20.88 22.89
N LEU A 365 19.51 -19.93 22.14
CA LEU A 365 18.12 -19.51 22.23
C LEU A 365 17.38 -20.02 20.99
N LEU A 366 16.20 -20.59 21.21
CA LEU A 366 15.29 -21.00 20.15
C LEU A 366 13.89 -20.49 20.46
N ASP A 367 13.32 -19.70 19.54
CA ASP A 367 11.92 -19.32 19.54
C ASP A 367 11.18 -20.04 18.39
N PRO A 368 10.41 -21.10 18.66
CA PRO A 368 9.80 -21.92 17.61
C PRO A 368 8.55 -21.29 16.96
N ALA A 369 8.04 -20.19 17.50
CA ALA A 369 6.82 -19.51 17.02
C ALA A 369 6.98 -18.00 17.23
N ALA A 370 7.95 -17.44 16.52
CA ALA A 370 8.57 -16.20 16.93
C ALA A 370 7.79 -14.94 16.53
N GLY A 371 6.80 -15.07 15.64
CA GLY A 371 6.02 -13.96 15.11
C GLY A 371 6.93 -12.89 14.54
N THR A 372 6.83 -11.70 15.11
CA THR A 372 7.67 -10.53 14.77
C THR A 372 9.02 -10.51 15.52
N LEU A 373 9.55 -11.68 15.89
CA LEU A 373 10.82 -11.89 16.62
C LEU A 373 10.92 -11.12 17.95
N THR A 374 9.81 -10.97 18.67
CA THR A 374 9.78 -10.09 19.85
C THR A 374 10.57 -10.65 21.04
N PHE A 375 10.53 -11.96 21.29
CA PHE A 375 11.36 -12.60 22.32
C PHE A 375 12.85 -12.52 22.00
N VAL A 376 13.22 -12.80 20.75
CA VAL A 376 14.60 -12.71 20.26
C VAL A 376 15.15 -11.31 20.47
N VAL A 377 14.43 -10.27 20.02
CA VAL A 377 14.87 -8.88 20.19
C VAL A 377 15.04 -8.51 21.65
N GLN A 378 14.12 -8.94 22.52
CA GLN A 378 14.26 -8.71 23.97
C GLN A 378 15.47 -9.44 24.56
N ALA A 379 15.77 -10.65 24.12
CA ALA A 379 16.98 -11.37 24.54
C ALA A 379 18.27 -10.65 24.09
N ILE A 380 18.30 -10.11 22.87
CA ILE A 380 19.42 -9.30 22.37
C ILE A 380 19.60 -8.03 23.22
N LYS A 381 18.51 -7.32 23.53
CA LYS A 381 18.55 -6.15 24.43
C LYS A 381 19.06 -6.53 25.83
N GLN A 382 18.69 -7.72 26.32
CA GLN A 382 19.19 -8.24 27.59
C GLN A 382 20.70 -8.55 27.54
N VAL A 383 21.22 -9.05 26.41
CA VAL A 383 22.67 -9.21 26.20
C VAL A 383 23.37 -7.85 26.25
N GLN A 384 22.86 -6.85 25.53
CA GLN A 384 23.43 -5.49 25.55
C GLN A 384 23.49 -4.96 26.99
N LYS A 385 22.38 -5.04 27.74
CA LYS A 385 22.30 -4.58 29.12
C LYS A 385 23.33 -5.27 30.03
N GLU A 386 23.47 -6.59 29.93
CA GLU A 386 24.47 -7.34 30.73
C GLU A 386 25.89 -6.90 30.38
N LEU A 387 26.20 -6.64 29.10
CA LEU A 387 27.50 -6.13 28.69
C LEU A 387 27.75 -4.71 29.23
N GLU A 388 26.75 -3.84 29.23
CA GLU A 388 26.83 -2.49 29.81
C GLU A 388 27.10 -2.53 31.32
N GLU A 389 26.34 -3.34 32.07
CA GLU A 389 26.51 -3.53 33.51
C GLU A 389 27.89 -4.08 33.89
N ARG A 390 28.53 -4.81 32.98
CA ARG A 390 29.89 -5.37 33.15
C ARG A 390 30.98 -4.51 32.54
N THR A 391 30.68 -3.29 32.10
CA THR A 391 31.65 -2.37 31.47
C THR A 391 32.27 -2.96 30.19
N LYS A 392 31.52 -3.79 29.47
CA LYS A 392 31.88 -4.46 28.21
C LYS A 392 31.07 -3.94 27.01
N ALA A 393 30.41 -2.79 27.12
CA ALA A 393 29.54 -2.23 26.07
C ALA A 393 30.22 -2.14 24.69
N GLY A 394 31.52 -1.83 24.65
CA GLY A 394 32.30 -1.77 23.40
C GLY A 394 32.45 -3.11 22.66
N LEU A 395 32.09 -4.24 23.29
CA LEU A 395 32.18 -5.57 22.70
C LEU A 395 30.88 -6.03 22.02
N ILE A 396 29.79 -5.24 22.06
CA ILE A 396 28.48 -5.65 21.53
C ILE A 396 28.55 -6.19 20.10
N LYS A 397 29.33 -5.55 19.21
CA LYS A 397 29.49 -6.00 17.82
C LYS A 397 30.12 -7.40 17.71
N SER A 398 31.10 -7.70 18.55
CA SER A 398 31.72 -9.04 18.60
C SER A 398 30.73 -10.08 19.14
N TYR A 399 29.93 -9.74 20.15
CA TYR A 399 28.88 -10.64 20.63
C TYR A 399 27.78 -10.87 19.59
N ILE A 400 27.41 -9.85 18.83
CA ILE A 400 26.46 -10.01 17.73
C ILE A 400 27.02 -11.01 16.71
N GLN A 401 28.24 -10.75 16.22
CA GLN A 401 28.86 -11.56 15.18
C GLN A 401 29.20 -12.99 15.62
N GLU A 402 29.78 -13.17 16.80
CA GLU A 402 30.36 -14.45 17.23
C GLU A 402 29.40 -15.30 18.07
N HIS A 403 28.30 -14.71 18.58
CA HIS A 403 27.38 -15.40 19.46
C HIS A 403 25.92 -15.28 19.00
N ILE A 404 25.34 -14.08 18.96
CA ILE A 404 23.91 -13.90 18.71
C ILE A 404 23.52 -14.51 17.36
N LEU A 405 24.23 -14.19 16.28
CA LEU A 405 23.89 -14.70 14.94
C LEU A 405 24.10 -16.21 14.76
N HIS A 406 24.87 -16.84 15.64
CA HIS A 406 25.18 -18.26 15.57
C HIS A 406 24.35 -19.13 16.51
N HIS A 407 23.75 -18.54 17.55
CA HIS A 407 23.11 -19.30 18.62
C HIS A 407 21.70 -18.84 18.95
N PHE A 408 21.20 -17.75 18.35
CA PHE A 408 19.81 -17.33 18.51
C PHE A 408 19.07 -17.68 17.23
N HIS A 409 18.07 -18.53 17.36
CA HIS A 409 17.31 -19.07 16.24
C HIS A 409 15.82 -18.82 16.44
N ALA A 410 15.12 -18.59 15.34
CA ALA A 410 13.68 -18.40 15.38
C ALA A 410 12.99 -19.07 14.19
N PHE A 411 11.79 -19.60 14.42
CA PHE A 411 10.92 -20.10 13.37
C PHE A 411 9.62 -19.31 13.33
N GLU A 412 9.19 -18.97 12.12
CA GLU A 412 7.91 -18.35 11.86
C GLU A 412 7.35 -18.90 10.54
N ILE A 413 6.09 -19.31 10.55
CA ILE A 413 5.42 -19.92 9.40
C ILE A 413 4.79 -18.84 8.50
N LEU A 414 4.48 -17.67 9.07
CA LEU A 414 3.82 -16.58 8.40
C LEU A 414 4.83 -15.62 7.78
N VAL A 415 4.81 -15.47 6.46
CA VAL A 415 5.78 -14.64 5.73
C VAL A 415 5.76 -13.19 6.18
N ALA A 416 4.59 -12.62 6.47
CA ALA A 416 4.51 -11.24 6.90
C ALA A 416 5.14 -11.02 8.30
N PRO A 417 4.75 -11.71 9.39
CA PRO A 417 5.48 -11.67 10.66
C PRO A 417 6.97 -12.03 10.55
N TYR A 418 7.34 -13.04 9.75
CA TYR A 418 8.73 -13.40 9.47
C TYR A 418 9.53 -12.22 8.92
N THR A 419 9.00 -11.59 7.88
CA THR A 419 9.56 -10.41 7.22
C THR A 419 9.75 -9.29 8.23
N ILE A 420 8.69 -8.99 8.98
CA ILE A 420 8.65 -7.91 9.97
C ILE A 420 9.66 -8.13 11.06
N GLY A 421 9.75 -9.35 11.57
CA GLY A 421 10.70 -9.72 12.59
C GLY A 421 12.14 -9.55 12.13
N HIS A 422 12.46 -9.95 10.90
CA HIS A 422 13.80 -9.75 10.34
C HIS A 422 14.13 -8.28 10.12
N PHE A 423 13.17 -7.47 9.66
CA PHE A 423 13.32 -6.02 9.61
C PHE A 423 13.66 -5.45 10.98
N LYS A 424 12.88 -5.81 12.00
CA LYS A 424 13.06 -5.36 13.38
C LYS A 424 14.41 -5.76 13.95
N VAL A 425 14.84 -7.02 13.78
CA VAL A 425 16.16 -7.46 14.23
C VAL A 425 17.24 -6.64 13.54
N SER A 426 17.15 -6.43 12.23
CA SER A 426 18.13 -5.59 11.52
C SER A 426 18.18 -4.17 12.06
N MET A 427 17.03 -3.55 12.35
CA MET A 427 16.96 -2.21 12.93
C MET A 427 17.64 -2.15 14.30
N VAL A 428 17.33 -3.10 15.18
CA VAL A 428 17.91 -3.16 16.54
C VAL A 428 19.43 -3.36 16.48
N LEU A 429 19.91 -4.21 15.58
CA LEU A 429 21.35 -4.42 15.42
C LEU A 429 22.06 -3.19 14.83
N GLU A 430 21.42 -2.48 13.89
CA GLU A 430 21.93 -1.21 13.35
C GLU A 430 22.03 -0.12 14.43
N GLU A 431 21.03 0.00 15.30
CA GLU A 431 21.07 0.90 16.47
C GLU A 431 22.21 0.55 17.44
N MET A 432 22.53 -0.74 17.58
CA MET A 432 23.71 -1.23 18.32
C MET A 432 25.03 -1.07 17.53
N GLY A 433 25.00 -0.40 16.38
CA GLY A 433 26.16 -0.07 15.55
C GLY A 433 26.67 -1.24 14.70
N TYR A 434 25.89 -2.30 14.53
CA TYR A 434 26.23 -3.47 13.73
C TYR A 434 25.50 -3.44 12.38
N LYS A 435 26.24 -3.69 11.30
CA LYS A 435 25.67 -3.82 9.95
C LYS A 435 26.02 -5.20 9.41
N PHE A 436 25.02 -5.91 8.91
CA PHE A 436 25.22 -7.22 8.27
C PHE A 436 26.21 -7.14 7.11
N LYS A 437 27.06 -8.15 6.98
CA LYS A 437 27.88 -8.39 5.79
C LYS A 437 27.02 -8.98 4.67
N ASP A 438 27.54 -8.99 3.43
CA ASP A 438 26.77 -9.28 2.21
C ASP A 438 26.15 -10.69 2.11
N ASN A 439 26.35 -11.60 3.07
CA ASN A 439 25.72 -12.93 3.16
C ASN A 439 25.30 -13.31 4.59
N GLU A 440 25.28 -12.33 5.50
CA GLU A 440 25.03 -12.56 6.92
C GLU A 440 23.59 -12.19 7.23
N ARG A 441 22.86 -13.09 7.91
CA ARG A 441 21.47 -12.88 8.31
C ARG A 441 21.21 -13.39 9.71
N PHE A 442 20.19 -12.84 10.36
CA PHE A 442 19.58 -13.50 11.49
C PHE A 442 18.92 -14.79 11.00
N GLN A 443 19.02 -15.87 11.80
CA GLN A 443 18.67 -17.22 11.36
C GLN A 443 17.24 -17.61 11.72
#